data_AF-A0A1I8M1D8-F1
#
_entry.id   AF-A0A1I8M1D8-F1
#
_cell.length_a   1.000
_cell.length_b   1.000
_cell.length_c   1.000
_cell.angle_alpha   90.00
_cell.angle_beta   90.00
_cell.angle_gamma   90.00
#
_symmetry.space_group_name_H-M   'P 1'
#
loop_
_entity.id
_entity.type
_entity.pdbx_description
1 polymer ?
#
loop_
_entity_poly.entity_id
_entity_poly.type
_entity_poly.pdbx_seq_one_letter_code
_entity_poly.pdbx_strand_id
1 'polypeptide(L)'
;MRFSTKSIGLAIAMLGMVAIAQGDEQIYRMCVPHVYYEDCLNLLKDPSEAGIKMECVAGRDRIDCLDMINQRKADVLASEPEDMYVAYHTKNSDYKVISEIRTKDDAEAPFRYEGVILVKKNSPIHSLKELRGAKSCHTGFGRNVGFRIPVTKLKNHHILKVSMDPELTATERELKALSEFFSQSCLVGTYSPYPETDRLLKKKYPNLCALCEKPEQCNYPDKFSGYDGAIRCLDKGKGDVAFTKVQFIKKYFGMVPNVAAEGDPSQFEYLCEDGTRRPISGPACSWAQRPWTGYISNTDAVKGEQKFHNLQQRLEKFFENGLHAENKEAASHLLINPNAVYHSKPQAVDPKEYLEKAGYKDVIERDGSAIRKMKMCVQTDIEMQKCDTMRRAAYSRDIRPEIECVQERDCIYAVKDKKADMTAVRARNYKDARDVKLKPIVYEAYDKNDVYVAVVEPTLDNLQNMPIFFNGQDERAHKAADYLNKMRGITACQNAPSSEKNIMIVNAMELNEYKNKQLLCPNKERKPVSDWQNCNCEANLPVAIFVRDSMTRVEQETLKHLFVSLSEKFGRNGKVPDVFALFGPYKKENRDVLFSDNAVEFITELKNENTSERIYQGLSCDGNTIVKH
;
A
#
# COMPACT_ATOMS: atom_id res chain seq x y z
N MET A 1 -93.32 -36.39 10.16
CA MET A 1 -93.39 -37.83 10.50
C MET A 1 -92.07 -38.50 10.12
N ARG A 2 -91.65 -39.47 10.94
CA ARG A 2 -90.47 -40.38 10.84
C ARG A 2 -90.34 -41.02 9.44
N PHE A 3 -89.22 -41.57 8.92
CA PHE A 3 -88.14 -42.44 9.43
C PHE A 3 -86.91 -42.28 8.49
N SER A 4 -85.66 -42.21 8.98
CA SER A 4 -84.66 -43.30 9.14
C SER A 4 -84.47 -44.27 7.96
N THR A 5 -83.28 -44.27 7.34
CA THR A 5 -82.32 -45.41 7.34
C THR A 5 -80.98 -45.05 6.66
N LYS A 6 -79.93 -45.74 7.10
CA LYS A 6 -78.49 -45.51 6.90
C LYS A 6 -78.00 -45.80 5.47
N SER A 7 -76.96 -45.10 5.03
CA SER A 7 -76.07 -45.56 3.96
C SER A 7 -74.61 -45.47 4.42
N ILE A 8 -73.90 -46.59 4.27
CA ILE A 8 -72.51 -46.82 4.63
C ILE A 8 -71.64 -46.29 3.48
N GLY A 9 -70.78 -45.30 3.75
CA GLY A 9 -69.78 -44.80 2.80
C GLY A 9 -68.38 -45.17 3.26
N LEU A 10 -67.68 -45.96 2.44
CA LEU A 10 -66.28 -46.38 2.61
C LEU A 10 -65.35 -45.16 2.71
N ALA A 11 -64.50 -45.12 3.74
CA ALA A 11 -63.40 -44.16 3.86
C ALA A 11 -62.19 -44.67 3.06
N ILE A 12 -61.81 -43.93 2.02
CA ILE A 12 -60.51 -44.09 1.34
C ILE A 12 -59.58 -43.01 1.90
N ALA A 13 -58.58 -43.44 2.66
CA ALA A 13 -57.51 -42.57 3.15
C ALA A 13 -56.53 -42.26 2.01
N MET A 14 -56.52 -41.03 1.51
CA MET A 14 -55.43 -40.52 0.68
C MET A 14 -54.30 -40.02 1.59
N LEU A 15 -53.22 -40.78 1.66
CA LEU A 15 -51.92 -40.31 2.14
C LEU A 15 -51.32 -39.37 1.09
N GLY A 16 -51.45 -38.07 1.31
CA GLY A 16 -50.67 -37.06 0.60
C GLY A 16 -49.25 -37.03 1.15
N MET A 17 -48.28 -37.51 0.37
CA MET A 17 -46.86 -37.27 0.65
C MET A 17 -46.57 -35.79 0.39
N VAL A 18 -46.35 -35.01 1.45
CA VAL A 18 -45.76 -33.68 1.35
C VAL A 18 -44.26 -33.87 1.14
N ALA A 19 -43.80 -33.69 -0.10
CA ALA A 19 -42.37 -33.53 -0.38
C ALA A 19 -41.93 -32.19 0.21
N ILE A 20 -41.21 -32.23 1.33
CA ILE A 20 -40.50 -31.07 1.88
C ILE A 20 -39.33 -30.78 0.93
N ALA A 21 -39.43 -29.71 0.16
CA ALA A 21 -38.29 -29.17 -0.58
C ALA A 21 -37.25 -28.68 0.43
N GLN A 22 -36.16 -29.45 0.62
CA GLN A 22 -34.95 -28.93 1.26
C GLN A 22 -34.39 -27.86 0.33
N GLY A 23 -34.57 -26.59 0.70
CA GLY A 23 -33.95 -25.47 -0.01
C GLY A 23 -32.43 -25.60 0.08
N ASP A 24 -31.76 -25.55 -1.07
CA ASP A 24 -30.30 -25.60 -1.17
C ASP A 24 -29.70 -24.45 -0.35
N GLU A 25 -28.94 -24.78 0.71
CA GLU A 25 -28.50 -23.78 1.67
C GLU A 25 -27.29 -23.02 1.11
N GLN A 26 -27.51 -21.77 0.70
CA GLN A 26 -26.51 -20.85 0.11
C GLN A 26 -25.13 -21.00 0.76
N ILE A 27 -24.06 -21.10 -0.03
CA ILE A 27 -22.65 -21.01 0.41
C ILE A 27 -22.14 -19.59 0.08
N TYR A 28 -21.41 -18.96 1.01
CA TYR A 28 -20.82 -17.63 0.78
C TYR A 28 -19.33 -17.73 0.47
N ARG A 29 -18.87 -17.01 -0.55
CA ARG A 29 -17.47 -16.96 -1.01
C ARG A 29 -16.73 -15.81 -0.34
N MET A 30 -15.80 -16.12 0.54
CA MET A 30 -14.87 -15.15 1.10
C MET A 30 -13.67 -15.00 0.19
N CYS A 31 -13.48 -13.81 -0.36
CA CYS A 31 -12.27 -13.51 -1.12
C CYS A 31 -11.12 -13.20 -0.18
N VAL A 32 -9.97 -13.82 -0.44
CA VAL A 32 -8.71 -13.54 0.24
C VAL A 32 -7.60 -13.33 -0.79
N PRO A 33 -6.60 -12.47 -0.50
CA PRO A 33 -5.38 -12.39 -1.31
C PRO A 33 -4.77 -13.78 -1.49
N HIS A 34 -4.24 -14.07 -2.68
CA HIS A 34 -3.73 -15.40 -3.03
C HIS A 34 -2.69 -15.92 -2.04
N VAL A 35 -1.86 -15.01 -1.51
CA VAL A 35 -0.85 -15.29 -0.48
C VAL A 35 -1.44 -15.81 0.84
N TYR A 36 -2.71 -15.55 1.11
CA TYR A 36 -3.44 -15.97 2.33
C TYR A 36 -4.53 -17.01 2.04
N TYR A 37 -4.52 -17.59 0.84
CA TYR A 37 -5.52 -18.59 0.46
C TYR A 37 -5.47 -19.83 1.36
N GLU A 38 -4.27 -20.36 1.63
CA GLU A 38 -4.11 -21.51 2.53
C GLU A 38 -4.47 -21.17 3.98
N ASP A 39 -4.17 -19.96 4.45
CA ASP A 39 -4.56 -19.50 5.78
C ASP A 39 -6.08 -19.51 5.94
N CYS A 40 -6.81 -19.01 4.93
CA CYS A 40 -8.26 -19.05 4.87
C CYS A 40 -8.79 -20.49 4.91
N LEU A 41 -8.22 -21.40 4.10
CA LEU A 41 -8.62 -22.80 4.11
C LEU A 41 -8.35 -23.47 5.46
N ASN A 42 -7.22 -23.18 6.08
CA ASN A 42 -6.87 -23.75 7.39
C ASN A 42 -7.83 -23.28 8.49
N LEU A 43 -8.26 -22.02 8.43
CA LEU A 43 -9.28 -21.46 9.33
C LEU A 43 -10.69 -21.98 9.05
N LEU A 44 -10.90 -22.71 7.95
CA LEU A 44 -12.14 -23.39 7.61
C LEU A 44 -12.08 -24.93 7.82
N LYS A 45 -10.95 -25.46 8.32
CA LYS A 45 -10.70 -26.92 8.39
C LYS A 45 -11.17 -27.57 9.71
N ASP A 46 -11.77 -26.83 10.65
CA ASP A 46 -12.15 -27.40 11.95
C ASP A 46 -13.47 -28.22 11.85
N PRO A 47 -13.53 -29.48 12.32
CA PRO A 47 -14.77 -30.28 12.35
C PRO A 47 -15.93 -29.67 13.15
N SER A 48 -15.66 -28.74 14.07
CA SER A 48 -16.65 -27.95 14.78
C SER A 48 -17.38 -26.91 13.90
N GLU A 49 -16.96 -26.75 12.64
CA GLU A 49 -17.50 -25.83 11.64
C GLU A 49 -18.73 -26.32 10.88
N ALA A 50 -19.37 -27.39 11.34
CA ALA A 50 -20.67 -27.79 10.85
C ALA A 50 -21.66 -26.59 10.93
N GLY A 51 -21.86 -25.89 9.81
CA GLY A 51 -22.75 -24.74 9.70
C GLY A 51 -22.11 -23.37 9.43
N ILE A 52 -20.78 -23.22 9.26
CA ILE A 52 -20.21 -21.95 8.73
C ILE A 52 -20.60 -21.79 7.25
N LYS A 53 -20.58 -22.86 6.45
CA LYS A 53 -21.00 -22.85 5.03
C LYS A 53 -20.41 -21.66 4.25
N MET A 54 -19.11 -21.51 4.34
CA MET A 54 -18.32 -20.54 3.58
C MET A 54 -17.24 -21.27 2.79
N GLU A 55 -16.81 -20.68 1.69
CA GLU A 55 -15.65 -21.15 0.92
C GLU A 55 -14.68 -20.00 0.67
N CYS A 56 -13.40 -20.31 0.56
CA CYS A 56 -12.36 -19.33 0.21
C CYS A 56 -12.24 -19.24 -1.31
N VAL A 57 -12.11 -18.02 -1.84
CA VAL A 57 -11.72 -17.78 -3.23
C VAL A 57 -10.49 -16.87 -3.24
N ALA A 58 -9.51 -17.18 -4.09
CA ALA A 58 -8.27 -16.41 -4.19
C ALA A 58 -8.41 -15.28 -5.23
N GLY A 59 -8.24 -14.03 -4.80
CA GLY A 59 -7.92 -12.91 -5.67
C GLY A 59 -6.41 -12.67 -5.72
N ARG A 60 -5.89 -11.99 -6.74
CA ARG A 60 -4.46 -11.63 -6.79
C ARG A 60 -4.02 -10.88 -5.52
N ASP A 61 -4.83 -9.92 -5.12
CA ASP A 61 -4.64 -9.03 -3.97
C ASP A 61 -6.01 -8.47 -3.52
N ARG A 62 -6.05 -7.63 -2.48
CA ARG A 62 -7.32 -7.08 -1.96
C ARG A 62 -8.06 -6.22 -2.99
N ILE A 63 -7.37 -5.49 -3.87
CA ILE A 63 -8.08 -4.72 -4.91
C ILE A 63 -8.75 -5.66 -5.92
N ASP A 64 -8.08 -6.75 -6.30
CA ASP A 64 -8.68 -7.79 -7.14
C ASP A 64 -9.86 -8.46 -6.43
N CYS A 65 -9.78 -8.71 -5.13
CA CYS A 65 -10.90 -9.22 -4.36
C CYS A 65 -12.12 -8.28 -4.36
N LEU A 66 -11.92 -6.96 -4.24
CA LEU A 66 -13.00 -6.00 -4.40
C LEU A 66 -13.60 -6.13 -5.81
N ASP A 67 -12.77 -6.10 -6.85
CA ASP A 67 -13.22 -6.24 -8.24
C ASP A 67 -13.98 -7.57 -8.48
N MET A 68 -13.59 -8.67 -7.82
CA MET A 68 -14.30 -9.96 -7.82
C MET A 68 -15.66 -9.89 -7.12
N ILE A 69 -15.78 -9.18 -6.00
CA ILE A 69 -17.08 -8.95 -5.33
C ILE A 69 -18.02 -8.13 -6.24
N ASN A 70 -17.50 -7.09 -6.89
CA ASN A 70 -18.25 -6.30 -7.85
C ASN A 70 -18.74 -7.16 -9.04
N GLN A 71 -17.91 -8.12 -9.47
CA GLN A 71 -18.22 -9.06 -10.54
C GLN A 71 -19.04 -10.29 -10.08
N ARG A 72 -19.45 -10.37 -8.81
CA ARG A 72 -20.16 -11.52 -8.21
C ARG A 72 -19.38 -12.85 -8.27
N LYS A 73 -18.06 -12.78 -8.36
CA LYS A 73 -17.14 -13.93 -8.24
C LYS A 73 -16.78 -14.23 -6.78
N ALA A 74 -17.03 -13.26 -5.89
CA ALA A 74 -16.93 -13.40 -4.45
C ALA A 74 -18.07 -12.65 -3.75
N ASP A 75 -18.30 -12.94 -2.48
CA ASP A 75 -19.41 -12.38 -1.71
C ASP A 75 -18.96 -11.44 -0.60
N VAL A 76 -17.80 -11.70 0.03
CA VAL A 76 -17.32 -10.94 1.19
C VAL A 76 -15.79 -10.83 1.21
N LEU A 77 -15.28 -9.75 1.79
CA LEU A 77 -13.85 -9.50 2.02
C LEU A 77 -13.65 -8.84 3.40
N ALA A 78 -12.62 -9.26 4.13
CA ALA A 78 -12.10 -8.53 5.28
C ALA A 78 -11.42 -7.24 4.80
N SER A 79 -11.87 -6.09 5.28
CA SER A 79 -11.59 -4.78 4.69
C SER A 79 -11.19 -3.74 5.72
N GLU A 80 -10.29 -2.84 5.31
CA GLU A 80 -9.97 -1.62 6.03
C GLU A 80 -10.76 -0.43 5.48
N PRO A 81 -10.86 0.71 6.21
CA PRO A 81 -11.50 1.92 5.70
C PRO A 81 -10.95 2.38 4.34
N GLU A 82 -9.66 2.17 4.10
CA GLU A 82 -8.99 2.48 2.84
C GLU A 82 -9.44 1.53 1.69
N ASP A 83 -9.85 0.29 1.98
CA ASP A 83 -10.46 -0.62 0.99
C ASP A 83 -11.90 -0.22 0.69
N MET A 84 -12.66 0.16 1.74
CA MET A 84 -14.01 0.71 1.61
C MET A 84 -14.03 1.98 0.73
N TYR A 85 -12.97 2.78 0.79
CA TYR A 85 -12.79 3.94 -0.08
C TYR A 85 -12.61 3.56 -1.55
N VAL A 86 -11.81 2.53 -1.84
CA VAL A 86 -11.68 1.99 -3.20
C VAL A 86 -13.01 1.42 -3.70
N ALA A 87 -13.71 0.69 -2.84
CA ALA A 87 -15.01 0.11 -3.12
C ALA A 87 -16.02 1.20 -3.53
N TYR A 88 -16.16 2.26 -2.73
CA TYR A 88 -17.02 3.40 -3.03
C TYR A 88 -16.69 4.08 -4.37
N HIS A 89 -15.41 4.22 -4.72
CA HIS A 89 -14.99 4.87 -5.98
C HIS A 89 -15.03 3.95 -7.20
N THR A 90 -15.37 2.67 -7.01
CA THR A 90 -15.53 1.74 -8.12
C THR A 90 -16.85 2.00 -8.83
N LYS A 91 -16.81 2.22 -10.14
CA LYS A 91 -18.00 2.52 -10.96
C LYS A 91 -19.00 1.37 -10.92
N ASN A 92 -20.29 1.73 -10.86
CA ASN A 92 -21.43 0.80 -10.85
C ASN A 92 -21.36 -0.24 -9.74
N SER A 93 -20.74 0.11 -8.62
CA SER A 93 -20.61 -0.80 -7.48
C SER A 93 -21.78 -0.65 -6.51
N ASP A 94 -22.02 -1.73 -5.78
CA ASP A 94 -23.12 -1.87 -4.82
C ASP A 94 -22.62 -2.51 -3.52
N TYR A 95 -21.45 -2.08 -3.07
CA TYR A 95 -20.87 -2.62 -1.85
C TYR A 95 -21.66 -2.21 -0.61
N LYS A 96 -21.55 -3.03 0.44
CA LYS A 96 -22.10 -2.77 1.77
C LYS A 96 -21.11 -3.16 2.86
N VAL A 97 -20.92 -2.27 3.83
CA VAL A 97 -20.21 -2.56 5.09
C VAL A 97 -21.20 -3.23 6.04
N ILE A 98 -20.87 -4.44 6.48
CA ILE A 98 -21.83 -5.33 7.15
C ILE A 98 -21.46 -5.61 8.61
N SER A 99 -20.20 -5.45 8.98
CA SER A 99 -19.72 -5.65 10.35
C SER A 99 -18.47 -4.84 10.60
N GLU A 100 -18.09 -4.76 11.87
CA GLU A 100 -16.88 -4.09 12.34
C GLU A 100 -16.05 -5.08 13.16
N ILE A 101 -14.74 -4.92 13.10
CA ILE A 101 -13.76 -5.61 13.93
C ILE A 101 -13.19 -4.54 14.87
N ARG A 102 -13.65 -4.56 16.11
CA ARG A 102 -13.30 -3.60 17.18
C ARG A 102 -12.24 -4.19 18.11
N THR A 103 -11.81 -3.45 19.12
CA THR A 103 -10.92 -3.94 20.19
C THR A 103 -11.68 -4.19 21.48
N LYS A 104 -11.22 -5.09 22.36
CA LYS A 104 -11.86 -5.33 23.66
C LYS A 104 -11.93 -4.06 24.51
N ASP A 105 -10.88 -3.24 24.45
CA ASP A 105 -10.79 -1.97 25.19
C ASP A 105 -11.79 -0.90 24.70
N ASP A 106 -12.25 -1.01 23.45
CA ASP A 106 -13.10 0.00 22.78
C ASP A 106 -14.29 -0.68 22.08
N ALA A 107 -14.82 -1.77 22.65
CA ALA A 107 -15.84 -2.60 22.02
C ALA A 107 -17.13 -1.82 21.70
N GLU A 108 -17.43 -0.80 22.49
CA GLU A 108 -18.61 0.08 22.33
C GLU A 108 -18.29 1.41 21.62
N ALA A 109 -17.02 1.66 21.27
CA ALA A 109 -16.64 2.91 20.64
C ALA A 109 -17.13 2.94 19.19
N PRO A 110 -17.80 4.01 18.73
CA PRO A 110 -18.30 4.10 17.36
C PRO A 110 -17.18 4.18 16.31
N PHE A 111 -15.95 4.54 16.71
CA PHE A 111 -14.79 4.70 15.83
C PHE A 111 -13.51 4.23 16.50
N ARG A 112 -12.52 3.82 15.70
CA ARG A 112 -11.21 3.29 16.15
C ARG A 112 -10.36 4.33 16.85
N TYR A 113 -10.41 5.58 16.39
CA TYR A 113 -9.87 6.71 17.12
C TYR A 113 -10.55 7.99 16.67
N GLU A 114 -10.60 8.96 17.58
CA GLU A 114 -11.21 10.27 17.35
C GLU A 114 -10.16 11.36 17.52
N GLY A 115 -9.79 12.02 16.42
CA GLY A 115 -8.91 13.18 16.45
C GLY A 115 -9.67 14.40 16.97
N VAL A 116 -9.08 15.15 17.89
CA VAL A 116 -9.74 16.29 18.52
C VAL A 116 -8.78 17.48 18.63
N ILE A 117 -9.38 18.66 18.78
CA ILE A 117 -8.70 19.88 19.17
C ILE A 117 -8.97 20.12 20.65
N LEU A 118 -7.92 20.25 21.44
CA LEU A 118 -7.99 20.54 22.87
C LEU A 118 -7.50 21.97 23.11
N VAL A 119 -8.27 22.74 23.87
CA VAL A 119 -7.91 24.10 24.29
C VAL A 119 -8.12 24.25 25.80
N LYS A 120 -7.47 25.24 26.41
CA LYS A 120 -7.78 25.64 27.78
C LYS A 120 -9.16 26.31 27.84
N LYS A 121 -9.88 26.09 28.93
CA LYS A 121 -11.22 26.66 29.17
C LYS A 121 -11.25 28.18 29.08
N ASN A 122 -10.22 28.85 29.59
CA ASN A 122 -10.04 30.30 29.52
C ASN A 122 -9.37 30.80 28.22
N SER A 123 -9.13 29.92 27.24
CA SER A 123 -8.56 30.31 25.94
C SER A 123 -9.50 31.30 25.21
N PRO A 124 -8.98 32.26 24.44
CA PRO A 124 -9.78 33.11 23.57
C PRO A 124 -10.18 32.43 22.23
N ILE A 125 -9.76 31.17 21.98
CA ILE A 125 -9.96 30.49 20.68
C ILE A 125 -11.35 29.84 20.60
N HIS A 126 -12.31 30.47 19.94
CA HIS A 126 -13.67 29.98 19.73
C HIS A 126 -13.96 29.53 18.30
N SER A 127 -12.97 29.57 17.41
CA SER A 127 -13.13 29.12 16.03
C SER A 127 -11.82 28.61 15.44
N LEU A 128 -11.92 27.85 14.35
CA LEU A 128 -10.75 27.40 13.60
C LEU A 128 -9.92 28.55 13.03
N LYS A 129 -10.53 29.72 12.75
CA LYS A 129 -9.84 30.91 12.22
C LYS A 129 -8.89 31.52 13.26
N GLU A 130 -9.28 31.48 14.52
CA GLU A 130 -8.50 32.01 15.66
C GLU A 130 -7.33 31.11 16.06
N LEU A 131 -7.18 29.95 15.41
CA LEU A 131 -5.95 29.16 15.49
C LEU A 131 -4.76 29.86 14.82
N ARG A 132 -5.01 30.83 13.93
CA ARG A 132 -3.96 31.62 13.30
C ARG A 132 -3.22 32.46 14.34
N GLY A 133 -1.90 32.30 14.39
CA GLY A 133 -1.02 32.95 15.36
C GLY A 133 -0.96 32.24 16.72
N ALA A 134 -1.78 31.23 16.96
CA ALA A 134 -1.74 30.45 18.20
C ALA A 134 -0.46 29.62 18.31
N LYS A 135 -0.14 29.18 19.54
CA LYS A 135 0.94 28.23 19.82
C LYS A 135 0.42 26.80 19.80
N SER A 136 0.90 25.96 18.90
CA SER A 136 0.31 24.65 18.63
C SER A 136 1.14 23.45 19.12
N CYS A 137 0.48 22.49 19.75
CA CYS A 137 1.08 21.25 20.22
C CYS A 137 0.64 20.08 19.33
N HIS A 138 1.61 19.44 18.66
CA HIS A 138 1.34 18.36 17.72
C HIS A 138 1.91 17.04 18.25
N THR A 139 1.25 15.92 17.94
CA THR A 139 1.79 14.60 18.30
C THR A 139 3.09 14.27 17.54
N GLY A 140 3.33 14.92 16.40
CA GLY A 140 4.53 14.82 15.58
C GLY A 140 4.25 14.81 14.07
N PHE A 141 5.27 15.14 13.28
CA PHE A 141 5.21 15.21 11.82
C PHE A 141 4.79 13.86 11.21
N GLY A 142 3.96 13.92 10.17
CA GLY A 142 3.46 12.75 9.46
C GLY A 142 2.43 11.89 10.21
N ARG A 143 2.08 12.20 11.47
CA ARG A 143 1.07 11.45 12.24
C ARG A 143 -0.36 11.86 11.91
N ASN A 144 -1.32 10.95 12.08
CA ASN A 144 -2.73 11.21 11.73
C ASN A 144 -3.35 12.38 12.52
N VAL A 145 -3.70 12.16 13.80
CA VAL A 145 -4.48 13.15 14.58
C VAL A 145 -3.71 14.43 14.90
N GLY A 146 -2.38 14.37 14.99
CA GLY A 146 -1.55 15.51 15.35
C GLY A 146 -0.98 16.28 14.17
N PHE A 147 -1.12 15.81 12.93
CA PHE A 147 -0.55 16.50 11.77
C PHE A 147 -1.45 16.40 10.54
N ARG A 148 -1.65 15.18 9.99
CA ARG A 148 -2.36 14.99 8.72
C ARG A 148 -3.80 15.50 8.78
N ILE A 149 -4.55 15.12 9.81
CA ILE A 149 -5.93 15.57 10.03
C ILE A 149 -5.99 17.11 10.17
N PRO A 150 -5.25 17.74 11.11
CA PRO A 150 -5.25 19.19 11.25
C PRO A 150 -4.92 19.94 9.96
N VAL A 151 -3.85 19.55 9.26
CA VAL A 151 -3.44 20.18 8.00
C VAL A 151 -4.54 20.07 6.95
N THR A 152 -5.14 18.89 6.81
CA THR A 152 -6.19 18.63 5.82
C THR A 152 -7.45 19.44 6.11
N LYS A 153 -7.95 19.38 7.34
CA LYS A 153 -9.18 20.07 7.74
C LYS A 153 -9.02 21.59 7.61
N LEU A 154 -7.90 22.15 8.09
CA LEU A 154 -7.64 23.59 7.96
C LEU A 154 -7.52 24.04 6.50
N LYS A 155 -6.99 23.20 5.60
CA LYS A 155 -6.96 23.46 4.15
C LYS A 155 -8.35 23.42 3.53
N ASN A 156 -9.14 22.40 3.84
CA ASN A 156 -10.50 22.23 3.29
C ASN A 156 -11.43 23.36 3.73
N HIS A 157 -11.28 23.86 4.96
CA HIS A 157 -11.96 25.07 5.46
C HIS A 157 -11.40 26.39 4.90
N HIS A 158 -10.41 26.35 4.02
CA HIS A 158 -9.71 27.50 3.45
C HIS A 158 -9.04 28.43 4.48
N ILE A 159 -8.72 27.90 5.67
CA ILE A 159 -8.09 28.62 6.78
C ILE A 159 -6.56 28.57 6.67
N LEU A 160 -6.03 27.39 6.33
CA LEU A 160 -4.61 27.17 6.04
C LEU A 160 -4.38 27.23 4.52
N LYS A 161 -3.63 28.25 4.08
CA LYS A 161 -3.25 28.41 2.67
C LYS A 161 -1.89 27.76 2.45
N VAL A 162 -1.79 26.93 1.43
CA VAL A 162 -0.54 26.27 1.04
C VAL A 162 -0.01 26.91 -0.24
N SER A 163 1.29 27.18 -0.29
CA SER A 163 1.94 27.74 -1.49
C SER A 163 1.74 26.83 -2.70
N MET A 164 1.64 27.40 -3.90
CA MET A 164 1.63 26.64 -5.17
C MET A 164 2.97 26.74 -5.91
N ASP A 165 4.00 27.23 -5.23
CA ASP A 165 5.34 27.37 -5.77
C ASP A 165 5.90 25.99 -6.19
N PRO A 166 6.21 25.78 -7.49
CA PRO A 166 6.74 24.52 -8.01
C PRO A 166 8.17 24.22 -7.56
N GLU A 167 8.89 25.22 -7.04
CA GLU A 167 10.26 25.05 -6.52
C GLU A 167 10.29 24.51 -5.08
N LEU A 168 9.13 24.47 -4.40
CA LEU A 168 9.01 23.85 -3.08
C LEU A 168 8.60 22.39 -3.21
N THR A 169 9.11 21.53 -2.32
CA THR A 169 8.60 20.16 -2.22
C THR A 169 7.21 20.14 -1.58
N ALA A 170 6.43 19.07 -1.77
CA ALA A 170 5.12 18.94 -1.14
C ALA A 170 5.21 19.03 0.40
N THR A 171 6.23 18.38 0.99
CA THR A 171 6.51 18.48 2.42
C THR A 171 6.83 19.91 2.85
N GLU A 172 7.73 20.58 2.14
CA GLU A 172 8.12 21.94 2.49
C GLU A 172 6.95 22.93 2.39
N ARG A 173 6.05 22.75 1.42
CA ARG A 173 4.83 23.55 1.31
C ARG A 173 3.95 23.45 2.57
N GLU A 174 3.80 22.25 3.14
CA GLU A 174 3.05 22.06 4.39
C GLU A 174 3.76 22.67 5.59
N LEU A 175 5.07 22.47 5.69
CA LEU A 175 5.90 23.06 6.76
C LEU A 175 5.86 24.59 6.72
N LYS A 176 6.04 25.18 5.53
CA LYS A 176 5.94 26.62 5.33
C LYS A 176 4.56 27.15 5.73
N ALA A 177 3.49 26.50 5.26
CA ALA A 177 2.13 26.90 5.59
C ALA A 177 1.87 26.86 7.11
N LEU A 178 2.30 25.80 7.79
CA LEU A 178 2.17 25.69 9.24
C LEU A 178 3.02 26.73 9.98
N SER A 179 4.24 26.96 9.53
CA SER A 179 5.17 27.93 10.10
C SER A 179 4.65 29.37 9.99
N GLU A 180 3.97 29.71 8.90
CA GLU A 180 3.32 31.02 8.71
C GLU A 180 1.97 31.11 9.44
N PHE A 181 1.32 29.98 9.72
CA PHE A 181 0.00 29.93 10.36
C PHE A 181 0.08 29.96 11.88
N PHE A 182 1.00 29.23 12.51
CA PHE A 182 1.19 29.19 13.96
C PHE A 182 2.42 30.00 14.38
N SER A 183 2.33 30.73 15.49
CA SER A 183 3.47 31.56 15.94
C SER A 183 4.64 30.70 16.43
N GLN A 184 4.34 29.63 17.16
CA GLN A 184 5.29 28.61 17.62
C GLN A 184 4.58 27.25 17.68
N SER A 185 5.32 26.17 17.48
CA SER A 185 4.78 24.83 17.61
C SER A 185 5.75 23.89 18.33
N CYS A 186 5.23 22.75 18.78
CA CYS A 186 6.05 21.55 18.90
C CYS A 186 5.62 20.53 17.85
N LEU A 187 6.40 20.40 16.78
CA LEU A 187 6.20 19.46 15.68
C LEU A 187 7.48 18.63 15.48
N VAL A 188 7.71 17.66 16.35
CA VAL A 188 8.89 16.78 16.25
C VAL A 188 8.82 15.83 15.06
N GLY A 189 9.96 15.25 14.69
CA GLY A 189 10.07 14.08 13.83
C GLY A 189 10.92 14.33 12.59
N THR A 190 11.08 13.31 11.77
CA THR A 190 11.86 13.35 10.53
C THR A 190 11.02 13.94 9.39
N TYR A 191 11.27 15.21 9.03
CA TYR A 191 10.61 15.93 7.94
C TYR A 191 11.08 15.42 6.57
N SER A 192 12.32 14.92 6.49
CA SER A 192 12.89 14.31 5.29
C SER A 192 13.70 13.07 5.65
N PRO A 193 13.61 11.97 4.88
CA PRO A 193 14.44 10.79 5.11
C PRO A 193 15.95 11.08 4.89
N TYR A 194 16.28 12.15 4.15
CA TYR A 194 17.64 12.64 3.98
C TYR A 194 18.04 13.56 5.15
N PRO A 195 19.05 13.19 5.97
CA PRO A 195 19.39 13.93 7.19
C PRO A 195 19.77 15.40 6.99
N GLU A 196 20.50 15.71 5.92
CA GLU A 196 20.90 17.10 5.64
C GLU A 196 19.70 17.96 5.23
N THR A 197 18.82 17.44 4.37
CA THR A 197 17.57 18.13 4.00
C THR A 197 16.68 18.33 5.22
N ASP A 198 16.57 17.33 6.10
CA ASP A 198 15.80 17.41 7.35
C ASP A 198 16.32 18.53 8.26
N ARG A 199 17.64 18.57 8.46
CA ARG A 199 18.33 19.63 9.22
C ARG A 199 18.07 21.01 8.63
N LEU A 200 18.17 21.16 7.31
CA LEU A 200 17.93 22.42 6.61
C LEU A 200 16.47 22.88 6.74
N LEU A 201 15.50 21.97 6.64
CA LEU A 201 14.07 22.29 6.83
C LEU A 201 13.80 22.77 8.26
N LYS A 202 14.32 22.07 9.28
CA LYS A 202 14.17 22.49 10.69
C LYS A 202 14.81 23.85 10.95
N LYS A 203 16.00 24.09 10.39
CA LYS A 203 16.69 25.40 10.48
C LYS A 203 15.91 26.51 9.77
N LYS A 204 15.24 26.21 8.66
CA LYS A 204 14.43 27.17 7.88
C LYS A 204 13.12 27.52 8.58
N TYR A 205 12.50 26.57 9.28
CA TYR A 205 11.23 26.74 9.99
C TYR A 205 11.37 26.50 11.50
N PRO A 206 12.23 27.23 12.21
CA PRO A 206 12.59 26.93 13.60
C PRO A 206 11.42 27.10 14.58
N ASN A 207 10.44 27.95 14.23
CA ASN A 207 9.25 28.16 15.05
C ASN A 207 8.40 26.90 15.20
N LEU A 208 8.46 25.96 14.24
CA LEU A 208 7.75 24.67 14.33
C LEU A 208 8.26 23.76 15.47
N CYS A 209 9.45 24.05 16.00
CA CYS A 209 10.12 23.28 17.04
C CYS A 209 10.21 24.04 18.37
N ALA A 210 9.83 25.32 18.40
CA ALA A 210 10.10 26.23 19.51
C ALA A 210 9.42 25.88 20.85
N LEU A 211 8.34 25.08 20.82
CA LEU A 211 7.64 24.62 22.04
C LEU A 211 8.08 23.23 22.51
N CYS A 212 8.93 22.54 21.73
CA CYS A 212 9.40 21.21 22.10
C CYS A 212 10.36 21.27 23.30
N GLU A 213 10.55 20.14 23.98
CA GLU A 213 11.48 20.05 25.10
C GLU A 213 12.91 20.40 24.67
N LYS A 214 13.31 19.92 23.49
CA LYS A 214 14.61 20.20 22.87
C LYS A 214 14.42 20.78 21.47
N PRO A 215 14.21 22.10 21.33
CA PRO A 215 13.95 22.74 20.03
C PRO A 215 15.02 22.48 18.97
N GLU A 216 16.29 22.42 19.38
CA GLU A 216 17.41 22.14 18.46
C GLU A 216 17.40 20.70 17.93
N GLN A 217 16.89 19.74 18.71
CA GLN A 217 16.77 18.34 18.30
C GLN A 217 15.48 18.13 17.48
N CYS A 218 14.36 18.67 17.96
CA CYS A 218 13.04 18.57 17.34
C CYS A 218 12.70 17.17 16.80
N ASN A 219 13.03 16.16 17.58
CA ASN A 219 12.85 14.76 17.22
C ASN A 219 12.52 13.94 18.47
N TYR A 220 12.09 12.70 18.27
CA TYR A 220 11.82 11.78 19.35
C TYR A 220 13.13 11.30 20.00
N PRO A 221 13.12 10.96 21.31
CA PRO A 221 12.05 11.21 22.27
C PRO A 221 12.01 12.68 22.72
N ASP A 222 10.80 13.22 22.89
CA ASP A 222 10.56 14.58 23.41
C ASP A 222 9.30 14.58 24.28
N LYS A 223 9.40 15.14 25.50
CA LYS A 223 8.34 15.17 26.51
C LYS A 223 7.04 15.85 26.04
N PHE A 224 7.12 16.73 25.04
CA PHE A 224 5.99 17.45 24.46
C PHE A 224 5.51 16.88 23.12
N SER A 225 6.07 15.74 22.69
CA SER A 225 5.62 14.97 21.54
C SER A 225 4.77 13.77 21.95
N GLY A 226 4.10 13.10 21.01
CA GLY A 226 3.21 12.01 21.38
C GLY A 226 1.78 12.49 21.63
N TYR A 227 0.89 11.53 21.87
CA TYR A 227 -0.51 11.86 22.17
C TYR A 227 -0.65 12.54 23.54
N ASP A 228 0.07 12.02 24.54
CA ASP A 228 0.16 12.59 25.90
C ASP A 228 1.05 13.83 25.94
N GLY A 229 2.21 13.83 25.27
CA GLY A 229 3.08 15.01 25.25
C GLY A 229 2.44 16.22 24.56
N ALA A 230 1.61 16.03 23.53
CA ALA A 230 0.84 17.13 22.95
C ALA A 230 -0.14 17.75 23.97
N ILE A 231 -0.79 16.94 24.81
CA ILE A 231 -1.64 17.42 25.91
C ILE A 231 -0.78 18.14 26.96
N ARG A 232 0.36 17.54 27.32
CA ARG A 232 1.32 18.09 28.29
C ARG A 232 1.90 19.44 27.84
N CYS A 233 2.12 19.62 26.53
CA CYS A 233 2.57 20.86 25.91
C CYS A 233 1.55 21.98 26.06
N LEU A 234 0.26 21.65 26.01
CA LEU A 234 -0.83 22.59 26.29
C LEU A 234 -0.97 22.85 27.80
N ASP A 235 -1.00 21.81 28.63
CA ASP A 235 -1.21 21.90 30.08
C ASP A 235 -0.03 22.58 30.79
N LYS A 236 1.15 21.96 30.71
CA LYS A 236 2.36 22.36 31.44
C LYS A 236 3.35 23.20 30.61
N GLY A 237 3.17 23.21 29.29
CA GLY A 237 4.02 23.98 28.38
C GLY A 237 3.45 25.37 28.10
N LYS A 238 3.83 25.90 26.93
CA LYS A 238 3.42 27.23 26.46
C LYS A 238 2.43 27.17 25.29
N GLY A 239 1.81 26.01 25.05
CA GLY A 239 0.83 25.84 23.99
C GLY A 239 -0.52 26.49 24.31
N ASP A 240 -1.22 26.92 23.27
CA ASP A 240 -2.59 27.45 23.31
C ASP A 240 -3.61 26.42 22.80
N VAL A 241 -3.17 25.50 21.94
CA VAL A 241 -3.98 24.43 21.35
C VAL A 241 -3.18 23.14 21.21
N ALA A 242 -3.82 21.98 21.44
CA ALA A 242 -3.25 20.66 21.18
C ALA A 242 -4.10 19.83 20.24
N PHE A 243 -3.44 19.11 19.33
CA PHE A 243 -4.06 18.15 18.43
C PHE A 243 -3.72 16.73 18.87
N THR A 244 -4.72 15.98 19.36
CA THR A 244 -4.52 14.64 19.96
C THR A 244 -5.76 13.76 19.77
N LYS A 245 -5.90 12.67 20.54
CA LYS A 245 -7.07 11.78 20.52
C LYS A 245 -7.74 11.61 21.89
N VAL A 246 -9.06 11.38 21.87
CA VAL A 246 -9.94 11.29 23.06
C VAL A 246 -9.40 10.31 24.11
N GLN A 247 -8.99 9.10 23.71
CA GLN A 247 -8.48 8.08 24.63
C GLN A 247 -7.30 8.57 25.49
N PHE A 248 -6.38 9.35 24.90
CA PHE A 248 -5.22 9.87 25.63
C PHE A 248 -5.57 11.06 26.52
N ILE A 249 -6.61 11.82 26.17
CA ILE A 249 -7.16 12.86 27.07
C ILE A 249 -7.75 12.18 28.31
N LYS A 250 -8.60 11.17 28.12
CA LYS A 250 -9.17 10.40 29.25
C LYS A 250 -8.08 9.79 30.12
N LYS A 251 -7.04 9.20 29.51
CA LYS A 251 -5.89 8.65 30.24
C LYS A 251 -5.10 9.73 30.99
N TYR A 252 -4.72 10.82 30.32
CA TYR A 252 -3.91 11.90 30.90
C TYR A 252 -4.57 12.55 32.12
N PHE A 253 -5.89 12.70 32.09
CA PHE A 253 -6.67 13.28 33.19
C PHE A 253 -7.24 12.25 34.17
N GLY A 254 -6.81 10.98 34.14
CA GLY A 254 -7.26 9.95 35.08
C GLY A 254 -8.76 9.63 35.00
N MET A 255 -9.39 9.83 33.85
CA MET A 255 -10.81 9.54 33.60
C MET A 255 -11.08 8.09 33.21
N VAL A 256 -10.09 7.21 33.39
CA VAL A 256 -10.18 5.77 33.17
C VAL A 256 -9.73 5.07 34.45
N PRO A 257 -10.27 3.88 34.76
CA PRO A 257 -9.92 3.15 35.99
C PRO A 257 -8.40 2.92 36.11
N ASN A 258 -7.87 3.02 37.34
CA ASN A 258 -6.49 2.70 37.69
C ASN A 258 -5.40 3.55 37.00
N VAL A 259 -5.72 4.77 36.55
CA VAL A 259 -4.75 5.70 35.99
C VAL A 259 -4.72 7.00 36.79
N ALA A 260 -3.56 7.37 37.31
CA ALA A 260 -3.37 8.65 37.99
C ALA A 260 -3.39 9.82 37.00
N ALA A 261 -4.08 10.90 37.36
CA ALA A 261 -4.15 12.11 36.55
C ALA A 261 -2.83 12.90 36.58
N GLU A 262 -2.37 13.38 35.43
CA GLU A 262 -1.23 14.29 35.30
C GLU A 262 -1.63 15.79 35.32
N GLY A 263 -2.92 16.08 35.11
CA GLY A 263 -3.48 17.44 35.06
C GLY A 263 -4.92 17.51 35.57
N ASP A 264 -5.46 18.73 35.67
CA ASP A 264 -6.85 18.97 36.08
C ASP A 264 -7.78 19.04 34.86
N PRO A 265 -8.72 18.08 34.68
CA PRO A 265 -9.60 18.06 33.53
C PRO A 265 -10.56 19.25 33.43
N SER A 266 -10.86 19.92 34.54
CA SER A 266 -11.83 21.04 34.56
C SER A 266 -11.32 22.30 33.84
N GLN A 267 -10.02 22.34 33.54
CA GLN A 267 -9.35 23.46 32.86
C GLN A 267 -9.35 23.34 31.34
N PHE A 268 -9.96 22.29 30.75
CA PHE A 268 -9.86 22.01 29.32
C PHE A 268 -11.22 21.74 28.67
N GLU A 269 -11.30 22.08 27.39
CA GLU A 269 -12.48 21.88 26.55
C GLU A 269 -12.07 21.39 25.15
N TYR A 270 -12.95 20.62 24.51
CA TYR A 270 -12.85 20.34 23.09
C TYR A 270 -13.28 21.58 22.29
N LEU A 271 -12.52 21.94 21.26
CA LEU A 271 -12.94 22.88 20.23
C LEU A 271 -13.50 22.12 19.03
N CYS A 272 -14.73 22.43 18.64
CA CYS A 272 -15.45 21.76 17.56
C CYS A 272 -15.26 22.49 16.22
N GLU A 273 -15.49 21.79 15.09
CA GLU A 273 -15.37 22.41 13.75
C GLU A 273 -16.37 23.56 13.53
N ASP A 274 -17.54 23.48 14.17
CA ASP A 274 -18.58 24.52 14.12
C ASP A 274 -18.30 25.73 15.03
N GLY A 275 -17.16 25.73 15.73
CA GLY A 275 -16.77 26.78 16.68
C GLY A 275 -17.38 26.62 18.08
N THR A 276 -18.26 25.65 18.30
CA THR A 276 -18.72 25.34 19.66
C THR A 276 -17.60 24.75 20.51
N ARG A 277 -17.75 24.83 21.84
CA ARG A 277 -16.88 24.14 22.78
C ARG A 277 -17.66 23.13 23.60
N ARG A 278 -17.02 22.01 23.93
CA ARG A 278 -17.62 20.95 24.75
C ARG A 278 -16.70 20.57 25.91
N PRO A 279 -17.24 20.29 27.10
CA PRO A 279 -16.43 19.83 28.23
C PRO A 279 -15.81 18.47 27.91
N ILE A 280 -14.58 18.23 28.38
CA ILE A 280 -13.89 16.97 28.07
C ILE A 280 -14.48 15.73 28.76
N SER A 281 -15.34 15.94 29.77
CA SER A 281 -16.15 14.90 30.42
C SER A 281 -17.35 14.45 29.58
N GLY A 282 -17.76 15.24 28.59
CA GLY A 282 -18.88 14.93 27.69
C GLY A 282 -18.44 14.24 26.40
N PRO A 283 -19.40 14.01 25.47
CA PRO A 283 -19.09 13.51 24.13
C PRO A 283 -18.15 14.46 23.38
N ALA A 284 -17.05 13.91 22.87
CA ALA A 284 -16.11 14.68 22.06
C ALA A 284 -16.76 15.19 20.77
N CYS A 285 -16.35 16.36 20.31
CA CYS A 285 -16.61 16.81 18.94
C CYS A 285 -15.34 16.60 18.11
N SER A 286 -15.23 15.40 17.54
CA SER A 286 -14.11 15.03 16.69
C SER A 286 -14.26 15.64 15.31
N TRP A 287 -13.18 16.24 14.81
CA TRP A 287 -13.11 16.73 13.42
C TRP A 287 -12.66 15.68 12.40
N ALA A 288 -12.17 14.52 12.85
CA ALA A 288 -11.95 13.36 12.02
C ALA A 288 -11.81 12.11 12.89
N GLN A 289 -12.52 11.07 12.51
CA GLN A 289 -12.59 9.80 13.20
C GLN A 289 -12.08 8.72 12.24
N ARG A 290 -11.30 7.75 12.71
CA ARG A 290 -10.98 6.58 11.88
C ARG A 290 -12.05 5.51 12.09
N PRO A 291 -12.76 5.08 11.05
CA PRO A 291 -13.70 3.97 11.14
C PRO A 291 -13.00 2.68 11.54
N TRP A 292 -13.77 1.71 12.01
CA TRP A 292 -13.26 0.38 12.28
C TRP A 292 -12.98 -0.37 10.97
N THR A 293 -12.04 -1.31 11.02
CA THR A 293 -11.94 -2.37 10.02
C THR A 293 -13.19 -3.25 10.11
N GLY A 294 -13.49 -4.05 9.10
CA GLY A 294 -14.70 -4.88 9.11
C GLY A 294 -14.87 -5.70 7.86
N TYR A 295 -16.02 -6.31 7.67
CA TYR A 295 -16.32 -7.04 6.44
C TYR A 295 -17.17 -6.18 5.49
N ILE A 296 -16.81 -6.24 4.21
CA ILE A 296 -17.54 -5.61 3.11
C ILE A 296 -18.11 -6.70 2.19
N SER A 297 -19.32 -6.50 1.68
CA SER A 297 -20.06 -7.44 0.83
C SER A 297 -20.76 -6.72 -0.32
N ASN A 298 -21.45 -7.44 -1.20
CA ASN A 298 -22.29 -6.88 -2.27
C ASN A 298 -23.79 -6.90 -1.90
N THR A 299 -24.64 -6.10 -2.55
CA THR A 299 -26.07 -6.03 -2.16
C THR A 299 -26.83 -7.34 -2.32
N ASP A 300 -26.45 -8.23 -3.24
CA ASP A 300 -27.16 -9.50 -3.45
C ASP A 300 -26.93 -10.49 -2.29
N ALA A 301 -25.69 -10.55 -1.78
CA ALA A 301 -25.32 -11.35 -0.63
C ALA A 301 -26.00 -10.87 0.68
N VAL A 302 -26.41 -9.60 0.75
CA VAL A 302 -27.12 -9.03 1.91
C VAL A 302 -28.56 -8.60 1.61
N LYS A 303 -29.15 -9.13 0.53
CA LYS A 303 -30.48 -8.74 0.11
C LYS A 303 -31.54 -9.31 1.06
N GLY A 304 -32.13 -8.42 1.86
CA GLY A 304 -33.16 -8.75 2.84
C GLY A 304 -32.58 -9.25 4.17
N GLU A 305 -33.40 -9.18 5.22
CA GLU A 305 -32.96 -9.45 6.59
C GLU A 305 -32.39 -10.86 6.76
N GLN A 306 -33.02 -11.88 6.17
CA GLN A 306 -32.57 -13.26 6.32
C GLN A 306 -31.15 -13.48 5.75
N LYS A 307 -30.88 -13.03 4.52
CA LYS A 307 -29.56 -13.19 3.90
C LYS A 307 -28.49 -12.42 4.69
N PHE A 308 -28.80 -11.19 5.08
CA PHE A 308 -27.91 -10.33 5.85
C PHE A 308 -27.50 -10.96 7.19
N HIS A 309 -28.48 -11.40 8.00
CA HIS A 309 -28.19 -12.03 9.29
C HIS A 309 -27.50 -13.38 9.12
N ASN A 310 -27.87 -14.19 8.13
CA ASN A 310 -27.19 -15.45 7.84
C ASN A 310 -25.70 -15.24 7.53
N LEU A 311 -25.36 -14.22 6.72
CA LEU A 311 -23.96 -13.90 6.42
C LEU A 311 -23.21 -13.41 7.67
N GLN A 312 -23.81 -12.50 8.45
CA GLN A 312 -23.18 -12.01 9.68
C GLN A 312 -22.92 -13.12 10.69
N GLN A 313 -23.86 -14.04 10.88
CA GLN A 313 -23.71 -15.17 11.81
C GLN A 313 -22.58 -16.12 11.38
N ARG A 314 -22.43 -16.36 10.08
CA ARG A 314 -21.35 -17.22 9.56
C ARG A 314 -19.99 -16.55 9.72
N LEU A 315 -19.92 -15.25 9.48
CA LEU A 315 -18.72 -14.45 9.70
C LEU A 315 -18.34 -14.37 11.18
N GLU A 316 -19.31 -14.25 12.08
CA GLU A 316 -19.08 -14.24 13.53
C GLU A 316 -18.46 -15.57 13.98
N LYS A 317 -19.03 -16.70 13.56
CA LYS A 317 -18.45 -18.03 13.82
C LYS A 317 -17.05 -18.19 13.23
N PHE A 318 -16.86 -17.76 11.97
CA PHE A 318 -15.54 -17.78 11.34
C PHE A 318 -14.52 -16.94 12.13
N PHE A 319 -14.94 -15.77 12.61
CA PHE A 319 -14.11 -14.89 13.42
C PHE A 319 -13.76 -15.50 14.77
N GLU A 320 -14.73 -16.10 15.46
CA GLU A 320 -14.52 -16.84 16.71
C GLU A 320 -13.52 -17.98 16.52
N ASN A 321 -13.65 -18.77 15.45
CA ASN A 321 -12.68 -19.81 15.11
C ASN A 321 -11.27 -19.25 14.93
N GLY A 322 -11.12 -18.14 14.19
CA GLY A 322 -9.83 -17.46 14.04
C GLY A 322 -9.23 -16.99 15.37
N LEU A 323 -10.05 -16.56 16.33
CA LEU A 323 -9.57 -16.21 17.68
C LEU A 323 -9.04 -17.43 18.43
N HIS A 324 -9.54 -18.63 18.16
CA HIS A 324 -9.14 -19.88 18.80
C HIS A 324 -8.06 -20.66 18.03
N ALA A 325 -7.85 -20.38 16.75
CA ALA A 325 -6.88 -21.05 15.89
C ALA A 325 -5.47 -21.12 16.50
N GLU A 326 -4.80 -22.27 16.38
CA GLU A 326 -3.43 -22.44 16.86
C GLU A 326 -2.47 -21.49 16.15
N ASN A 327 -2.63 -21.36 14.83
CA ASN A 327 -1.87 -20.43 14.01
C ASN A 327 -2.45 -19.01 14.10
N LYS A 328 -2.02 -18.24 15.10
CA LYS A 328 -2.42 -16.83 15.29
C LYS A 328 -1.95 -15.92 14.16
N GLU A 329 -0.86 -16.27 13.47
CA GLU A 329 -0.34 -15.48 12.33
C GLU A 329 -1.31 -15.55 11.14
N ALA A 330 -1.75 -16.76 10.77
CA ALA A 330 -2.77 -16.98 9.74
C ALA A 330 -4.08 -16.21 10.04
N ALA A 331 -4.55 -16.25 11.29
CA ALA A 331 -5.72 -15.48 11.72
C ALA A 331 -5.50 -13.96 11.57
N SER A 332 -4.31 -13.46 11.90
CA SER A 332 -3.97 -12.04 11.82
C SER A 332 -3.97 -11.51 10.39
N HIS A 333 -3.61 -12.34 9.40
CA HIS A 333 -3.69 -12.01 7.97
C HIS A 333 -5.13 -11.71 7.51
N LEU A 334 -6.13 -12.26 8.20
CA LEU A 334 -7.55 -12.01 7.95
C LEU A 334 -8.16 -10.99 8.93
N LEU A 335 -7.32 -10.14 9.53
CA LEU A 335 -7.67 -9.09 10.50
C LEU A 335 -8.13 -9.62 11.88
N ILE A 336 -7.96 -10.92 12.16
CA ILE A 336 -8.38 -11.54 13.42
C ILE A 336 -7.19 -11.57 14.38
N ASN A 337 -7.20 -10.67 15.36
CA ASN A 337 -6.13 -10.55 16.36
C ASN A 337 -6.65 -10.89 17.77
N PRO A 338 -5.79 -11.25 18.74
CA PRO A 338 -6.24 -11.65 20.08
C PRO A 338 -7.05 -10.60 20.88
N ASN A 339 -6.87 -9.31 20.56
CA ASN A 339 -7.64 -8.20 21.16
C ASN A 339 -8.85 -7.79 20.31
N ALA A 340 -9.14 -8.48 19.21
CA ALA A 340 -10.20 -8.12 18.29
C ALA A 340 -11.55 -8.69 18.74
N VAL A 341 -12.63 -7.96 18.45
CA VAL A 341 -14.02 -8.31 18.76
C VAL A 341 -14.85 -8.09 17.51
N TYR A 342 -15.63 -9.10 17.12
CA TYR A 342 -16.59 -8.98 16.03
C TYR A 342 -17.81 -8.18 16.49
N HIS A 343 -18.26 -7.24 15.66
CA HIS A 343 -19.44 -6.42 15.94
C HIS A 343 -20.33 -6.36 14.70
N SER A 344 -21.48 -7.03 14.75
CA SER A 344 -22.52 -6.98 13.72
C SER A 344 -23.14 -5.59 13.60
N LYS A 345 -23.32 -5.09 12.37
CA LYS A 345 -24.11 -3.87 12.14
C LYS A 345 -25.60 -4.22 12.09
N PRO A 346 -26.49 -3.36 12.61
CA PRO A 346 -27.93 -3.61 12.54
C PRO A 346 -28.47 -3.54 11.10
N GLN A 347 -27.78 -2.86 10.20
CA GLN A 347 -28.10 -2.76 8.79
C GLN A 347 -26.84 -2.70 7.94
N ALA A 348 -26.96 -3.13 6.68
CA ALA A 348 -25.93 -3.01 5.67
C ALA A 348 -25.76 -1.51 5.29
N VAL A 349 -24.56 -0.96 5.51
CA VAL A 349 -24.29 0.48 5.31
C VAL A 349 -23.52 0.70 4.02
N ASP A 350 -23.84 1.76 3.29
CA ASP A 350 -23.04 2.15 2.12
C ASP A 350 -21.62 2.57 2.52
N PRO A 351 -20.54 2.12 1.84
CA PRO A 351 -19.18 2.51 2.20
C PRO A 351 -18.95 4.02 2.20
N LYS A 352 -19.63 4.77 1.32
CA LYS A 352 -19.56 6.24 1.32
C LYS A 352 -20.10 6.81 2.62
N GLU A 353 -21.33 6.40 2.98
CA GLU A 353 -22.01 6.84 4.20
C GLU A 353 -21.18 6.48 5.44
N TYR A 354 -20.61 5.28 5.45
CA TYR A 354 -19.75 4.80 6.53
C TYR A 354 -18.50 5.69 6.73
N LEU A 355 -17.83 6.07 5.64
CA LEU A 355 -16.64 6.92 5.68
C LEU A 355 -16.96 8.41 5.94
N GLU A 356 -18.06 8.92 5.37
CA GLU A 356 -18.50 10.31 5.54
C GLU A 356 -18.98 10.58 6.97
N LYS A 357 -19.66 9.61 7.60
CA LYS A 357 -20.06 9.71 9.01
C LYS A 357 -18.87 9.93 9.95
N ALA A 358 -17.70 9.39 9.60
CA ALA A 358 -16.47 9.53 10.38
C ALA A 358 -15.64 10.78 10.01
N GLY A 359 -16.00 11.50 8.94
CA GLY A 359 -15.14 12.54 8.34
C GLY A 359 -13.77 12.03 7.88
N TYR A 360 -13.61 10.70 7.72
CA TYR A 360 -12.35 10.06 7.34
C TYR A 360 -12.10 10.10 5.83
N LYS A 361 -13.17 10.24 5.05
CA LYS A 361 -13.11 10.44 3.61
C LYS A 361 -12.13 11.57 3.26
N ASP A 362 -12.25 12.73 3.90
CA ASP A 362 -11.35 13.87 3.70
C ASP A 362 -9.88 13.53 3.98
N VAL A 363 -9.64 12.63 4.95
CA VAL A 363 -8.29 12.20 5.33
C VAL A 363 -7.69 11.29 4.25
N ILE A 364 -8.50 10.40 3.66
CA ILE A 364 -8.08 9.57 2.53
C ILE A 364 -7.94 10.39 1.25
N GLU A 365 -8.84 11.36 1.02
CA GLU A 365 -8.85 12.30 -0.12
C GLU A 365 -7.87 13.45 0.03
N ARG A 366 -7.03 13.41 1.07
CA ARG A 366 -5.96 14.40 1.23
C ARG A 366 -5.02 14.29 0.04
N ASP A 367 -5.07 15.22 -0.91
CA ASP A 367 -4.16 15.28 -2.06
C ASP A 367 -2.70 15.61 -1.69
N GLY A 368 -2.41 15.66 -0.39
CA GLY A 368 -1.18 16.20 0.17
C GLY A 368 -1.04 17.67 -0.25
N SER A 369 0.18 18.07 -0.57
CA SER A 369 0.45 19.38 -1.16
C SER A 369 1.10 19.22 -2.53
N ALA A 370 0.71 18.19 -3.28
CA ALA A 370 1.08 18.08 -4.69
C ALA A 370 0.32 19.11 -5.53
N ILE A 371 0.98 19.69 -6.54
CA ILE A 371 0.40 20.74 -7.38
C ILE A 371 -0.55 20.17 -8.43
N ARG A 372 -0.27 18.96 -8.92
CA ARG A 372 -1.03 18.28 -9.99
C ARG A 372 -0.85 16.77 -9.91
N LYS A 373 -1.72 16.04 -10.61
CA LYS A 373 -1.57 14.60 -10.86
C LYS A 373 -0.38 14.34 -11.79
N MET A 374 0.27 13.20 -11.62
CA MET A 374 1.36 12.75 -12.48
C MET A 374 0.86 11.72 -13.48
N LYS A 375 1.07 11.99 -14.77
CA LYS A 375 0.55 11.15 -15.85
C LYS A 375 1.51 10.01 -16.17
N MET A 376 1.10 8.77 -15.91
CA MET A 376 1.80 7.56 -16.34
C MET A 376 1.24 7.09 -17.68
N CYS A 377 2.10 7.00 -18.69
CA CYS A 377 1.74 6.42 -19.97
C CYS A 377 1.82 4.89 -19.95
N VAL A 378 0.86 4.25 -20.60
CA VAL A 378 0.80 2.81 -20.85
C VAL A 378 0.42 2.54 -22.31
N GLN A 379 0.78 1.38 -22.86
CA GLN A 379 0.56 1.09 -24.29
C GLN A 379 -0.56 0.08 -24.55
N THR A 380 -0.80 -0.83 -23.62
CA THR A 380 -1.77 -1.93 -23.79
C THR A 380 -2.93 -1.84 -22.80
N ASP A 381 -4.06 -2.49 -23.13
CA ASP A 381 -5.23 -2.54 -22.26
C ASP A 381 -4.93 -3.21 -20.91
N ILE A 382 -4.04 -4.21 -20.90
CA ILE A 382 -3.64 -4.90 -19.67
C ILE A 382 -2.74 -4.02 -18.79
N GLU A 383 -1.85 -3.23 -19.40
CA GLU A 383 -1.06 -2.23 -18.67
C GLU A 383 -1.94 -1.10 -18.13
N MET A 384 -2.95 -0.66 -18.89
CA MET A 384 -3.96 0.30 -18.42
C MET A 384 -4.73 -0.25 -17.22
N GLN A 385 -5.18 -1.50 -17.27
CA GLN A 385 -5.83 -2.15 -16.13
C GLN A 385 -4.91 -2.21 -14.89
N LYS A 386 -3.65 -2.62 -15.06
CA LYS A 386 -2.69 -2.66 -13.92
C LYS A 386 -2.39 -1.27 -13.39
N CYS A 387 -2.20 -0.28 -14.26
CA CYS A 387 -1.99 1.11 -13.87
C CYS A 387 -3.21 1.66 -13.11
N ASP A 388 -4.42 1.38 -13.57
CA ASP A 388 -5.66 1.80 -12.92
C ASP A 388 -5.81 1.22 -11.50
N THR A 389 -5.55 -0.07 -11.37
CA THR A 389 -5.54 -0.77 -10.08
C THR A 389 -4.45 -0.21 -9.16
N MET A 390 -3.23 0.00 -9.69
CA MET A 390 -2.12 0.59 -8.96
C MET A 390 -2.45 1.99 -8.44
N ARG A 391 -3.02 2.88 -9.27
CA ARG A 391 -3.39 4.24 -8.84
C ARG A 391 -4.49 4.23 -7.78
N ARG A 392 -5.48 3.34 -7.87
CA ARG A 392 -6.55 3.18 -6.86
C ARG A 392 -5.97 2.73 -5.51
N ALA A 393 -5.12 1.70 -5.53
CA ALA A 393 -4.42 1.20 -4.34
C ALA A 393 -3.53 2.28 -3.71
N ALA A 394 -2.72 2.94 -4.54
CA ALA A 394 -1.80 3.99 -4.10
C ALA A 394 -2.55 5.15 -3.45
N TYR A 395 -3.61 5.66 -4.09
CA TYR A 395 -4.35 6.80 -3.58
C TYR A 395 -5.02 6.49 -2.24
N SER A 396 -5.70 5.34 -2.11
CA SER A 396 -6.38 4.97 -0.85
C SER A 396 -5.40 4.76 0.30
N ARG A 397 -4.14 4.48 -0.01
CA ARG A 397 -3.06 4.21 0.93
C ARG A 397 -2.13 5.41 1.15
N ASP A 398 -2.61 6.62 0.88
CA ASP A 398 -1.91 7.91 1.10
C ASP A 398 -0.56 8.01 0.36
N ILE A 399 -0.43 7.30 -0.77
CA ILE A 399 0.70 7.47 -1.67
C ILE A 399 0.36 8.64 -2.61
N ARG A 400 1.26 9.62 -2.67
CA ARG A 400 1.10 10.88 -3.41
C ARG A 400 2.38 11.20 -4.20
N PRO A 401 2.29 12.00 -5.28
CA PRO A 401 1.08 12.58 -5.90
C PRO A 401 0.17 11.51 -6.51
N GLU A 402 -1.10 11.86 -6.77
CA GLU A 402 -2.01 10.96 -7.47
C GLU A 402 -1.50 10.65 -8.88
N ILE A 403 -1.60 9.39 -9.29
CA ILE A 403 -1.26 8.91 -10.63
C ILE A 403 -2.51 8.97 -11.51
N GLU A 404 -2.35 9.54 -12.70
CA GLU A 404 -3.32 9.47 -13.79
C GLU A 404 -2.76 8.56 -14.88
N CYS A 405 -3.50 7.53 -15.29
CA CYS A 405 -3.07 6.61 -16.34
C CYS A 405 -3.58 7.10 -17.69
N VAL A 406 -2.70 7.20 -18.69
CA VAL A 406 -3.04 7.57 -20.07
C VAL A 406 -2.56 6.49 -21.02
N GLN A 407 -3.40 6.08 -21.98
CA GLN A 407 -3.02 5.07 -22.96
C GLN A 407 -2.66 5.75 -24.28
N GLU A 408 -1.46 5.51 -24.77
CA GLU A 408 -0.98 6.03 -26.06
C GLU A 408 -0.28 4.92 -26.83
N ARG A 409 -0.23 5.04 -28.16
CA ARG A 409 0.46 4.03 -29.00
C ARG A 409 1.96 3.97 -28.73
N ASP A 410 2.57 5.13 -28.50
CA ASP A 410 3.99 5.27 -28.21
C ASP A 410 4.18 6.15 -26.98
N CYS A 411 4.52 5.51 -25.87
CA CYS A 411 4.67 6.22 -24.61
C CYS A 411 5.98 7.02 -24.49
N ILE A 412 7.03 6.65 -25.22
CA ILE A 412 8.28 7.43 -25.25
C ILE A 412 7.99 8.79 -25.87
N TYR A 413 7.31 8.82 -27.01
CA TYR A 413 6.92 10.08 -27.66
C TYR A 413 5.80 10.81 -26.90
N ALA A 414 4.85 10.10 -26.28
CA ALA A 414 3.85 10.75 -25.43
C ALA A 414 4.48 11.52 -24.25
N VAL A 415 5.54 10.97 -23.63
CA VAL A 415 6.28 11.66 -22.57
C VAL A 415 7.08 12.85 -23.13
N LYS A 416 7.74 12.67 -24.28
CA LYS A 416 8.44 13.75 -24.99
C LYS A 416 7.51 14.94 -25.30
N ASP A 417 6.33 14.64 -25.84
CA ASP A 417 5.34 15.63 -26.31
C ASP A 417 4.44 16.16 -25.17
N LYS A 418 4.77 15.86 -23.92
CA LYS A 418 4.07 16.32 -22.70
C LYS A 418 2.61 15.83 -22.59
N LYS A 419 2.23 14.78 -23.32
CA LYS A 419 0.94 14.08 -23.12
C LYS A 419 0.95 13.25 -21.83
N ALA A 420 2.11 12.74 -21.45
CA ALA A 420 2.36 12.04 -20.19
C ALA A 420 3.60 12.64 -19.49
N ASP A 421 3.78 12.34 -18.21
CA ASP A 421 4.95 12.76 -17.42
C ASP A 421 6.02 11.69 -17.34
N MET A 422 5.60 10.43 -17.35
CA MET A 422 6.47 9.28 -17.16
C MET A 422 5.96 8.04 -17.90
N THR A 423 6.86 7.10 -18.16
CA THR A 423 6.52 5.77 -18.67
C THR A 423 7.54 4.74 -18.19
N ALA A 424 7.10 3.49 -18.00
CA ALA A 424 8.02 2.37 -17.85
C ALA A 424 8.65 2.04 -19.22
N VAL A 425 9.96 1.84 -19.26
CA VAL A 425 10.73 1.53 -20.47
C VAL A 425 11.58 0.30 -20.19
N ARG A 426 11.54 -0.68 -21.10
CA ARG A 426 12.38 -1.88 -21.05
C ARG A 426 13.74 -1.60 -21.66
N ALA A 427 14.78 -2.33 -21.25
CA ALA A 427 16.17 -2.17 -21.68
C ALA A 427 16.35 -1.92 -23.19
N ARG A 428 15.73 -2.75 -24.04
CA ARG A 428 15.78 -2.64 -25.50
C ARG A 428 15.36 -1.27 -26.06
N ASN A 429 14.52 -0.52 -25.34
CA ASN A 429 14.00 0.78 -25.77
C ASN A 429 14.68 1.96 -25.04
N TYR A 430 15.71 1.72 -24.22
CA TYR A 430 16.43 2.80 -23.53
C TYR A 430 17.06 3.77 -24.52
N LYS A 431 17.67 3.24 -25.60
CA LYS A 431 18.27 4.06 -26.65
C LYS A 431 17.24 4.99 -27.28
N ASP A 432 16.09 4.48 -27.67
CA ASP A 432 15.00 5.28 -28.26
C ASP A 432 14.55 6.39 -27.31
N ALA A 433 14.42 6.08 -26.01
CA ALA A 433 14.07 7.06 -24.99
C ALA A 433 15.15 8.15 -24.81
N ARG A 434 16.43 7.77 -24.84
CA ARG A 434 17.55 8.72 -24.80
C ARG A 434 17.60 9.63 -26.02
N ASP A 435 17.36 9.07 -27.22
CA ASP A 435 17.39 9.80 -28.49
C ASP A 435 16.32 10.91 -28.55
N VAL A 436 15.23 10.77 -27.79
CA VAL A 436 14.20 11.82 -27.62
C VAL A 436 14.32 12.62 -26.31
N LYS A 437 15.49 12.62 -25.67
CA LYS A 437 15.81 13.39 -24.46
C LYS A 437 15.02 12.99 -23.21
N LEU A 438 14.73 11.70 -23.05
CA LEU A 438 14.26 11.16 -21.79
C LEU A 438 15.43 10.61 -20.97
N LYS A 439 15.24 10.50 -19.66
CA LYS A 439 16.18 9.89 -18.73
C LYS A 439 15.47 8.99 -17.72
N PRO A 440 16.08 7.86 -17.32
CA PRO A 440 15.59 7.04 -16.23
C PRO A 440 15.83 7.76 -14.89
N ILE A 441 14.87 7.64 -13.97
CA ILE A 441 14.98 8.18 -12.60
C ILE A 441 14.76 7.14 -11.51
N VAL A 442 14.14 6.00 -11.87
CA VAL A 442 13.82 4.89 -10.99
C VAL A 442 13.94 3.60 -11.81
N TYR A 443 14.50 2.56 -11.23
CA TYR A 443 14.69 1.24 -11.81
C TYR A 443 13.98 0.21 -10.94
N GLU A 444 13.44 -0.85 -11.54
CA GLU A 444 13.15 -2.05 -10.76
C GLU A 444 14.45 -2.72 -10.32
N ALA A 445 14.39 -3.43 -9.21
CA ALA A 445 15.47 -4.24 -8.67
C ALA A 445 14.97 -5.64 -8.37
N TYR A 446 15.85 -6.62 -8.50
CA TYR A 446 15.57 -8.03 -8.22
C TYR A 446 16.15 -8.44 -6.87
N ASP A 447 15.89 -9.68 -6.44
CA ASP A 447 16.58 -10.24 -5.27
C ASP A 447 18.10 -10.19 -5.48
N LYS A 448 18.87 -10.07 -4.39
CA LYS A 448 20.33 -10.03 -4.47
C LYS A 448 20.86 -11.24 -5.22
N ASN A 449 20.30 -12.43 -4.98
CA ASN A 449 20.71 -13.67 -5.62
C ASN A 449 20.04 -13.93 -6.98
N ASP A 450 19.17 -13.03 -7.47
CA ASP A 450 18.61 -13.09 -8.81
C ASP A 450 19.56 -12.39 -9.79
N VAL A 451 20.73 -13.00 -9.99
CA VAL A 451 21.76 -12.58 -10.95
C VAL A 451 22.26 -13.79 -11.72
N TYR A 452 22.64 -13.58 -12.98
CA TYR A 452 23.21 -14.65 -13.80
C TYR A 452 24.70 -14.80 -13.56
N VAL A 453 25.15 -16.04 -13.41
CA VAL A 453 26.55 -16.42 -13.19
C VAL A 453 26.95 -17.48 -14.21
N ALA A 454 28.26 -17.59 -14.47
CA ALA A 454 28.80 -18.64 -15.30
C ALA A 454 29.40 -19.75 -14.43
N VAL A 455 28.91 -20.98 -14.55
CA VAL A 455 29.43 -22.15 -13.82
C VAL A 455 30.20 -23.08 -14.76
N VAL A 456 31.31 -23.62 -14.27
CA VAL A 456 32.21 -24.53 -14.99
C VAL A 456 32.66 -25.69 -14.10
N GLU A 457 33.03 -26.82 -14.70
CA GLU A 457 33.66 -27.92 -13.96
C GLU A 457 35.04 -27.50 -13.44
N PRO A 458 35.43 -27.85 -12.20
CA PRO A 458 36.72 -27.46 -11.64
C PRO A 458 37.92 -27.97 -12.46
N THR A 459 37.78 -29.13 -13.09
CA THR A 459 38.81 -29.82 -13.88
C THR A 459 38.89 -29.38 -15.34
N LEU A 460 37.95 -28.55 -15.81
CA LEU A 460 37.88 -28.15 -17.21
C LEU A 460 38.96 -27.09 -17.49
N ASP A 461 39.82 -27.30 -18.48
CA ASP A 461 40.87 -26.34 -18.88
C ASP A 461 40.58 -25.71 -20.26
N ASN A 462 41.30 -24.63 -20.59
CA ASN A 462 41.20 -23.93 -21.89
C ASN A 462 39.80 -23.40 -22.23
N LEU A 463 39.23 -22.61 -21.31
CA LEU A 463 37.90 -22.01 -21.43
C LEU A 463 37.81 -20.85 -22.45
N GLN A 464 38.89 -20.47 -23.13
CA GLN A 464 38.96 -19.21 -23.87
C GLN A 464 37.94 -19.15 -25.03
N ASN A 465 37.74 -20.24 -25.77
CA ASN A 465 36.87 -20.28 -26.97
C ASN A 465 35.69 -21.28 -26.87
N MET A 466 35.49 -21.93 -25.72
CA MET A 466 34.39 -22.88 -25.52
C MET A 466 32.99 -22.22 -25.65
N PRO A 467 32.02 -22.90 -26.28
CA PRO A 467 30.66 -22.38 -26.40
C PRO A 467 29.94 -22.38 -25.04
N ILE A 468 28.97 -21.48 -24.87
CA ILE A 468 28.23 -21.29 -23.62
C ILE A 468 26.84 -21.93 -23.73
N PHE A 469 26.49 -22.77 -22.77
CA PHE A 469 25.12 -23.25 -22.56
C PHE A 469 24.33 -22.20 -21.77
N PHE A 470 23.12 -21.85 -22.22
CA PHE A 470 22.21 -20.94 -21.51
C PHE A 470 20.78 -21.13 -22.00
N ASN A 471 19.81 -20.60 -21.24
CA ASN A 471 18.41 -20.59 -21.68
C ASN A 471 18.19 -19.51 -22.75
N GLY A 472 18.06 -19.91 -24.02
CA GLY A 472 17.87 -18.97 -25.14
C GLY A 472 16.53 -18.23 -25.14
N GLN A 473 15.54 -18.66 -24.34
CA GLN A 473 14.26 -17.96 -24.18
C GLN A 473 14.31 -16.87 -23.10
N ASP A 474 15.41 -16.80 -22.36
CA ASP A 474 15.63 -15.84 -21.30
C ASP A 474 16.60 -14.75 -21.76
N GLU A 475 16.08 -13.54 -21.98
CA GLU A 475 16.86 -12.40 -22.44
C GLU A 475 18.01 -12.06 -21.49
N ARG A 476 17.84 -12.23 -20.17
CA ARG A 476 18.88 -11.96 -19.17
C ARG A 476 19.99 -13.01 -19.26
N ALA A 477 19.63 -14.29 -19.36
CA ALA A 477 20.60 -15.36 -19.56
C ALA A 477 21.40 -15.17 -20.86
N HIS A 478 20.72 -14.80 -21.95
CA HIS A 478 21.36 -14.49 -23.23
C HIS A 478 22.34 -13.32 -23.09
N LYS A 479 21.92 -12.21 -22.47
CA LYS A 479 22.80 -11.04 -22.26
C LYS A 479 23.99 -11.34 -21.35
N ALA A 480 23.81 -12.20 -20.36
CA ALA A 480 24.92 -12.65 -19.53
C ALA A 480 25.94 -13.52 -20.30
N ALA A 481 25.47 -14.37 -21.22
CA ALA A 481 26.34 -15.11 -22.13
C ALA A 481 27.11 -14.18 -23.08
N ASP A 482 26.43 -13.20 -23.67
CA ASP A 482 27.04 -12.17 -24.51
C ASP A 482 28.11 -11.39 -23.78
N TYR A 483 27.82 -11.00 -22.53
CA TYR A 483 28.76 -10.27 -21.69
C TYR A 483 30.01 -11.11 -21.41
N LEU A 484 29.84 -12.36 -21.00
CA LEU A 484 30.96 -13.26 -20.76
C LEU A 484 31.81 -13.47 -22.01
N ASN A 485 31.18 -13.68 -23.17
CA ASN A 485 31.90 -13.85 -24.44
C ASN A 485 32.66 -12.59 -24.84
N LYS A 486 32.05 -11.40 -24.69
CA LYS A 486 32.74 -10.13 -24.90
C LYS A 486 33.97 -10.00 -24.01
N MET A 487 33.87 -10.37 -22.74
CA MET A 487 34.98 -10.33 -21.79
C MET A 487 36.06 -11.39 -22.08
N ARG A 488 35.68 -12.46 -22.78
CA ARG A 488 36.61 -13.45 -23.36
C ARG A 488 37.22 -12.98 -24.69
N GLY A 489 36.83 -11.83 -25.24
CA GLY A 489 37.31 -11.33 -26.53
C GLY A 489 36.63 -12.01 -27.74
N ILE A 490 35.48 -12.65 -27.52
CA ILE A 490 34.63 -13.25 -28.55
C ILE A 490 33.55 -12.23 -28.91
N THR A 491 33.26 -12.08 -30.21
CA THR A 491 32.19 -11.22 -30.68
C THR A 491 30.84 -11.64 -30.09
N ALA A 492 30.18 -10.73 -29.36
CA ALA A 492 28.91 -11.01 -28.70
C ALA A 492 27.77 -11.40 -29.65
N CYS A 493 27.84 -10.99 -30.93
CA CYS A 493 26.69 -10.91 -31.81
C CYS A 493 26.17 -12.18 -32.49
N GLN A 494 26.67 -13.36 -32.12
CA GLN A 494 26.28 -14.62 -32.75
C GLN A 494 26.19 -15.78 -31.75
N ASN A 495 25.91 -15.49 -30.48
CA ASN A 495 25.84 -16.52 -29.45
C ASN A 495 24.56 -17.33 -29.56
N ALA A 496 24.66 -18.52 -30.14
CA ALA A 496 23.65 -19.55 -29.99
C ALA A 496 23.92 -20.35 -28.70
N PRO A 497 22.86 -20.77 -27.98
CA PRO A 497 23.03 -21.63 -26.83
C PRO A 497 23.65 -22.96 -27.25
N SER A 498 24.76 -23.33 -26.60
CA SER A 498 25.43 -24.60 -26.80
C SER A 498 24.57 -25.77 -26.30
N SER A 499 24.70 -26.95 -26.91
CA SER A 499 24.23 -28.21 -26.29
C SER A 499 25.21 -28.74 -25.23
N GLU A 500 26.47 -28.32 -25.30
CA GLU A 500 27.53 -28.75 -24.39
C GLU A 500 27.51 -27.93 -23.10
N LYS A 501 27.43 -28.60 -21.95
CA LYS A 501 27.34 -28.00 -20.61
C LYS A 501 28.71 -27.70 -19.98
N ASN A 502 29.65 -27.24 -20.80
CA ASN A 502 31.03 -26.93 -20.38
C ASN A 502 31.10 -25.61 -19.60
N ILE A 503 30.58 -24.53 -20.20
CA ILE A 503 30.32 -23.25 -19.53
C ILE A 503 28.81 -23.08 -19.54
N MET A 504 28.19 -22.95 -18.37
CA MET A 504 26.74 -22.74 -18.28
C MET A 504 26.44 -21.40 -17.63
N ILE A 505 25.56 -20.61 -18.24
CA ILE A 505 24.95 -19.46 -17.59
C ILE A 505 23.70 -19.94 -16.85
N VAL A 506 23.69 -19.73 -15.54
CA VAL A 506 22.61 -20.14 -14.63
C VAL A 506 22.27 -19.00 -13.70
N ASN A 507 21.08 -19.03 -13.10
CA ASN A 507 20.69 -18.05 -12.11
C ASN A 507 21.34 -18.41 -10.75
N ALA A 508 21.83 -17.40 -10.01
CA ALA A 508 22.47 -17.64 -8.72
C ALA A 508 21.53 -18.25 -7.67
N MET A 509 20.21 -18.12 -7.83
CA MET A 509 19.20 -18.84 -7.04
C MET A 509 19.31 -20.36 -7.13
N GLU A 510 19.86 -20.89 -8.24
CA GLU A 510 19.97 -22.32 -8.53
C GLU A 510 21.33 -22.91 -8.13
N LEU A 511 22.25 -22.11 -7.56
CA LEU A 511 23.61 -22.55 -7.25
C LEU A 511 23.71 -23.72 -6.27
N ASN A 512 22.64 -24.03 -5.55
CA ASN A 512 22.55 -25.24 -4.73
C ASN A 512 22.70 -26.53 -5.56
N GLU A 513 22.32 -26.53 -6.83
CA GLU A 513 22.50 -27.65 -7.76
C GLU A 513 23.94 -27.75 -8.29
N TYR A 514 24.73 -26.68 -8.13
CA TYR A 514 26.07 -26.53 -8.69
C TYR A 514 27.17 -26.42 -7.61
N LYS A 515 26.91 -26.90 -6.38
CA LYS A 515 27.83 -26.76 -5.22
C LYS A 515 29.25 -27.27 -5.45
N ASN A 516 29.41 -28.28 -6.32
CA ASN A 516 30.72 -28.88 -6.64
C ASN A 516 31.43 -28.21 -7.83
N LYS A 517 30.83 -27.17 -8.42
CA LYS A 517 31.37 -26.43 -9.57
C LYS A 517 32.10 -25.16 -9.12
N GLN A 518 32.69 -24.45 -10.07
CA GLN A 518 33.30 -23.14 -9.87
C GLN A 518 32.61 -22.08 -10.71
N LEU A 519 32.66 -20.83 -10.26
CA LEU A 519 32.27 -19.68 -11.07
C LEU A 519 33.40 -19.31 -12.02
N LEU A 520 33.06 -18.94 -13.24
CA LEU A 520 33.94 -18.26 -14.19
C LEU A 520 33.58 -16.77 -14.20
N CYS A 521 34.45 -15.94 -13.64
CA CYS A 521 34.19 -14.51 -13.54
C CYS A 521 34.48 -13.78 -14.86
N PRO A 522 33.89 -12.59 -15.10
CA PRO A 522 34.19 -11.78 -16.28
C PRO A 522 35.68 -11.40 -16.42
N ASN A 523 36.42 -11.28 -15.32
CA ASN A 523 37.87 -11.07 -15.31
C ASN A 523 38.69 -12.36 -15.58
N LYS A 524 38.02 -13.47 -15.93
CA LYS A 524 38.59 -14.80 -16.21
C LYS A 524 39.11 -15.55 -14.98
N GLU A 525 38.96 -15.00 -13.78
CA GLU A 525 39.26 -15.72 -12.54
C GLU A 525 38.22 -16.80 -12.26
N ARG A 526 38.62 -17.81 -11.50
CA ARG A 526 37.69 -18.79 -10.93
C ARG A 526 37.45 -18.53 -9.47
N LYS A 527 36.20 -18.66 -9.07
CA LYS A 527 35.82 -18.47 -7.67
C LYS A 527 34.87 -19.56 -7.18
N PRO A 528 34.79 -19.80 -5.86
CA PRO A 528 33.77 -20.65 -5.28
C PRO A 528 32.37 -20.14 -5.63
N VAL A 529 31.38 -21.03 -5.78
CA VAL A 529 29.98 -20.65 -6.07
C VAL A 529 29.38 -19.72 -5.02
N SER A 530 29.91 -19.71 -3.79
CA SER A 530 29.49 -18.78 -2.75
C SER A 530 29.86 -17.32 -3.00
N ASP A 531 30.81 -17.01 -3.90
CA ASP A 531 31.25 -15.64 -4.19
C ASP A 531 30.54 -15.02 -5.41
N TRP A 532 29.31 -15.46 -5.69
CA TRP A 532 28.52 -14.99 -6.83
C TRP A 532 28.27 -13.47 -6.79
N GLN A 533 28.22 -12.84 -5.61
CA GLN A 533 28.06 -11.37 -5.51
C GLN A 533 29.18 -10.63 -6.24
N ASN A 534 30.41 -11.12 -6.11
CA ASN A 534 31.61 -10.51 -6.69
C ASN A 534 32.05 -11.19 -8.00
N CYS A 535 31.27 -12.15 -8.49
CA CYS A 535 31.55 -12.95 -9.67
C CYS A 535 30.25 -13.33 -10.38
N ASN A 536 29.64 -12.35 -11.03
CA ASN A 536 28.43 -12.52 -11.84
C ASN A 536 28.60 -11.92 -13.23
N CYS A 537 27.75 -12.38 -14.14
CA CYS A 537 27.70 -11.97 -15.54
C CYS A 537 26.42 -11.18 -15.86
N GLU A 538 25.67 -10.72 -14.86
CA GLU A 538 24.46 -9.93 -15.10
C GLU A 538 24.81 -8.62 -15.79
N ALA A 539 24.29 -8.44 -17.00
CA ALA A 539 24.57 -7.29 -17.86
C ALA A 539 23.29 -6.75 -18.52
N ASN A 540 22.13 -7.32 -18.20
CA ASN A 540 20.85 -6.77 -18.63
C ASN A 540 20.52 -5.50 -17.84
N LEU A 541 19.77 -4.59 -18.47
CA LEU A 541 19.19 -3.46 -17.74
C LEU A 541 17.79 -3.84 -17.25
N PRO A 542 17.42 -3.47 -16.03
CA PRO A 542 16.05 -3.65 -15.54
C PRO A 542 15.09 -2.73 -16.29
N VAL A 543 13.77 -2.88 -16.08
CA VAL A 543 12.81 -1.83 -16.47
C VAL A 543 13.06 -0.56 -15.65
N ALA A 544 12.96 0.61 -16.28
CA ALA A 544 13.01 1.90 -15.58
C ALA A 544 11.88 2.83 -15.93
N ILE A 545 11.60 3.74 -15.00
CA ILE A 545 10.71 4.88 -15.20
C ILE A 545 11.51 6.00 -15.85
N PHE A 546 11.13 6.34 -17.07
CA PHE A 546 11.69 7.46 -17.82
C PHE A 546 10.82 8.70 -17.71
N VAL A 547 11.49 9.84 -17.63
CA VAL A 547 10.90 11.19 -17.63
C VAL A 547 11.67 12.10 -18.58
N ARG A 548 11.12 13.27 -18.91
CA ARG A 548 11.85 14.29 -19.69
C ARG A 548 13.08 14.79 -18.93
N ASP A 549 14.18 14.99 -19.63
CA ASP A 549 15.40 15.59 -19.07
C ASP A 549 15.17 16.99 -18.46
N SER A 550 14.26 17.75 -19.07
CA SER A 550 13.81 19.10 -18.72
C SER A 550 12.87 19.20 -17.53
N MET A 551 12.43 18.07 -16.96
CA MET A 551 11.60 18.04 -15.74
C MET A 551 12.36 18.67 -14.56
N THR A 552 11.70 19.46 -13.71
CA THR A 552 12.40 20.15 -12.61
C THR A 552 12.98 19.16 -11.60
N ARG A 553 13.97 19.59 -10.81
CA ARG A 553 14.53 18.74 -9.74
C ARG A 553 13.45 18.31 -8.75
N VAL A 554 12.55 19.22 -8.38
CA VAL A 554 11.45 18.93 -7.44
C VAL A 554 10.49 17.89 -8.00
N GLU A 555 10.11 17.99 -9.28
CA GLU A 555 9.26 16.99 -9.93
C GLU A 555 9.94 15.62 -10.01
N GLN A 556 11.24 15.56 -10.35
CA GLN A 556 12.00 14.32 -10.37
C GLN A 556 12.07 13.65 -8.99
N GLU A 557 12.39 14.41 -7.94
CA GLU A 557 12.42 13.88 -6.56
C GLU A 557 11.03 13.46 -6.08
N THR A 558 9.99 14.18 -6.51
CA THR A 558 8.59 13.81 -6.25
C THR A 558 8.25 12.45 -6.87
N LEU A 559 8.67 12.20 -8.11
CA LEU A 559 8.46 10.92 -8.78
C LEU A 559 9.31 9.79 -8.17
N LYS A 560 10.56 10.06 -7.81
CA LYS A 560 11.37 9.08 -7.07
C LYS A 560 10.69 8.67 -5.77
N HIS A 561 10.24 9.65 -4.98
CA HIS A 561 9.52 9.38 -3.73
C HIS A 561 8.23 8.59 -3.96
N LEU A 562 7.47 8.89 -5.02
CA LEU A 562 6.28 8.14 -5.40
C LEU A 562 6.57 6.66 -5.60
N PHE A 563 7.57 6.31 -6.42
CA PHE A 563 7.90 4.91 -6.68
C PHE A 563 8.55 4.22 -5.48
N VAL A 564 9.39 4.90 -4.71
CA VAL A 564 9.91 4.34 -3.45
C VAL A 564 8.76 4.07 -2.48
N SER A 565 7.78 4.96 -2.37
CA SER A 565 6.59 4.75 -1.54
C SER A 565 5.73 3.59 -2.02
N LEU A 566 5.57 3.42 -3.34
CA LEU A 566 4.92 2.24 -3.92
C LEU A 566 5.67 0.96 -3.52
N SER A 567 6.99 0.97 -3.63
CA SER A 567 7.84 -0.18 -3.29
C SER A 567 7.79 -0.53 -1.80
N GLU A 568 7.95 0.45 -0.91
CA GLU A 568 7.89 0.24 0.55
C GLU A 568 6.54 -0.32 1.02
N LYS A 569 5.46 -0.05 0.26
CA LYS A 569 4.11 -0.43 0.64
C LYS A 569 3.66 -1.72 -0.02
N PHE A 570 3.90 -1.86 -1.32
CA PHE A 570 3.35 -2.89 -2.19
C PHE A 570 4.41 -3.78 -2.87
N GLY A 571 5.70 -3.46 -2.73
CA GLY A 571 6.79 -4.33 -3.20
C GLY A 571 6.74 -5.69 -2.51
N ARG A 572 7.52 -6.67 -3.01
CA ARG A 572 7.47 -8.06 -2.51
C ARG A 572 7.74 -8.16 -1.00
N ASN A 573 8.59 -7.28 -0.48
CA ASN A 573 8.92 -7.14 0.94
C ASN A 573 8.30 -5.88 1.58
N GLY A 574 7.23 -5.36 0.97
CA GLY A 574 6.54 -4.15 1.42
C GLY A 574 5.74 -4.36 2.71
N LYS A 575 5.17 -3.27 3.24
CA LYS A 575 4.38 -3.29 4.48
C LYS A 575 3.02 -3.97 4.32
N VAL A 576 2.42 -3.90 3.13
CA VAL A 576 1.07 -4.42 2.82
C VAL A 576 1.01 -4.97 1.37
N PRO A 577 1.86 -5.96 1.03
CA PRO A 577 1.94 -6.53 -0.33
C PRO A 577 0.64 -7.23 -0.76
N ASP A 578 -0.21 -7.59 0.22
CA ASP A 578 -1.52 -8.19 0.03
C ASP A 578 -2.60 -7.19 -0.46
N VAL A 579 -2.37 -5.87 -0.30
CA VAL A 579 -3.29 -4.85 -0.81
C VAL A 579 -3.24 -4.80 -2.32
N PHE A 580 -2.03 -4.71 -2.86
CA PHE A 580 -1.76 -4.64 -4.28
C PHE A 580 -0.43 -5.33 -4.59
N ALA A 581 -0.46 -6.35 -5.44
CA ALA A 581 0.74 -7.01 -5.91
C ALA A 581 1.41 -6.15 -6.99
N LEU A 582 2.33 -5.28 -6.57
CA LEU A 582 3.06 -4.38 -7.47
C LEU A 582 3.89 -5.17 -8.51
N PHE A 583 4.59 -6.19 -8.01
CA PHE A 583 5.35 -7.16 -8.80
C PHE A 583 4.65 -8.52 -8.77
N GLY A 584 4.90 -9.31 -9.80
CA GLY A 584 4.23 -10.58 -10.05
C GLY A 584 3.16 -10.51 -11.16
N PRO A 585 2.64 -11.68 -11.57
CA PRO A 585 1.72 -11.79 -12.68
C PRO A 585 0.42 -11.06 -12.36
N TYR A 586 0.00 -10.16 -13.27
CA TYR A 586 -1.22 -9.38 -13.07
C TYR A 586 -2.49 -10.21 -13.39
N LYS A 587 -2.38 -11.07 -14.40
CA LYS A 587 -3.33 -12.14 -14.75
C LYS A 587 -2.54 -13.40 -15.11
N LYS A 588 -3.17 -14.57 -15.02
CA LYS A 588 -2.52 -15.88 -15.24
C LYS A 588 -1.70 -15.98 -16.54
N GLU A 589 -2.17 -15.35 -17.63
CA GLU A 589 -1.52 -15.40 -18.94
C GLU A 589 -0.67 -14.16 -19.26
N ASN A 590 -0.68 -13.14 -18.41
CA ASN A 590 0.00 -11.87 -18.63
C ASN A 590 1.09 -11.66 -17.58
N ARG A 591 2.32 -11.99 -17.97
CA ARG A 591 3.54 -11.78 -17.18
C ARG A 591 4.18 -10.45 -17.52
N ASP A 592 4.95 -9.91 -16.58
CA ASP A 592 5.79 -8.72 -16.77
C ASP A 592 5.00 -7.48 -17.26
N VAL A 593 3.77 -7.34 -16.76
CA VAL A 593 2.88 -6.20 -17.07
C VAL A 593 3.42 -4.97 -16.33
N LEU A 594 3.81 -3.93 -17.08
CA LEU A 594 4.55 -2.73 -16.65
C LEU A 594 5.95 -3.00 -16.09
N PHE A 595 6.05 -3.89 -15.11
CA PHE A 595 7.27 -4.24 -14.38
C PHE A 595 7.44 -5.75 -14.39
N SER A 596 8.67 -6.21 -14.20
CA SER A 596 8.98 -7.63 -14.12
C SER A 596 8.24 -8.32 -12.97
N ASP A 597 7.79 -9.54 -13.21
CA ASP A 597 7.18 -10.40 -12.18
C ASP A 597 8.17 -10.75 -11.05
N ASN A 598 9.47 -10.72 -11.36
CA ASN A 598 10.54 -11.13 -10.44
C ASN A 598 11.13 -9.95 -9.66
N ALA A 599 10.79 -8.71 -10.01
CA ALA A 599 11.23 -7.54 -9.28
C ALA A 599 10.72 -7.57 -7.82
N VAL A 600 11.50 -6.98 -6.92
CA VAL A 600 11.24 -6.98 -5.48
C VAL A 600 11.01 -5.57 -4.94
N GLU A 601 11.73 -4.59 -5.51
CA GLU A 601 11.66 -3.19 -5.10
C GLU A 601 11.96 -2.21 -6.25
N PHE A 602 11.75 -0.93 -6.01
CA PHE A 602 12.25 0.16 -6.85
C PHE A 602 13.49 0.82 -6.21
N ILE A 603 14.52 1.07 -7.03
CA ILE A 603 15.74 1.77 -6.64
C ILE A 603 15.97 3.01 -7.52
N THR A 604 16.66 4.02 -7.02
CA THR A 604 16.95 5.26 -7.77
C THR A 604 18.29 5.23 -8.50
N GLU A 605 19.15 4.26 -8.16
CA GLU A 605 20.50 4.09 -8.72
C GLU A 605 20.78 2.60 -8.88
N LEU A 606 21.39 2.22 -10.01
CA LEU A 606 21.83 0.84 -10.25
C LEU A 606 23.09 0.56 -9.41
N LYS A 607 23.07 -0.55 -8.67
CA LYS A 607 24.17 -0.95 -7.77
C LYS A 607 25.21 -1.86 -8.44
N ASN A 608 24.84 -2.59 -9.49
CA ASN A 608 25.73 -3.52 -10.17
C ASN A 608 26.51 -2.78 -11.27
N GLU A 609 27.84 -2.75 -11.16
CA GLU A 609 28.75 -2.08 -12.10
C GLU A 609 28.64 -2.64 -13.53
N ASN A 610 28.26 -3.92 -13.67
CA ASN A 610 28.04 -4.56 -14.97
C ASN A 610 26.74 -4.11 -15.64
N THR A 611 25.79 -3.56 -14.88
CA THR A 611 24.49 -3.09 -15.39
C THR A 611 24.56 -1.61 -15.75
N SER A 612 25.10 -1.30 -16.93
CA SER A 612 25.16 0.07 -17.46
C SER A 612 24.70 0.15 -18.91
N GLU A 613 24.13 1.30 -19.30
CA GLU A 613 23.72 1.56 -20.69
C GLU A 613 24.86 1.35 -21.68
N ARG A 614 26.09 1.74 -21.32
CA ARG A 614 27.29 1.53 -22.15
C ARG A 614 27.56 0.05 -22.38
N ILE A 615 27.49 -0.77 -21.33
CA ILE A 615 27.71 -2.22 -21.45
C ILE A 615 26.59 -2.84 -22.29
N TYR A 616 25.33 -2.58 -21.94
CA TYR A 616 24.16 -3.13 -22.62
C TYR A 616 24.13 -2.81 -24.12
N GLN A 617 24.36 -1.55 -24.49
CA GLN A 617 24.45 -1.13 -25.90
C GLN A 617 25.63 -1.78 -26.61
N GLY A 618 26.78 -1.90 -25.94
CA GLY A 618 27.94 -2.60 -26.49
C GLY A 618 27.78 -4.12 -26.61
N LEU A 619 26.68 -4.70 -26.14
CA LEU A 619 26.27 -6.09 -26.34
C LEU A 619 25.15 -6.21 -27.39
N SER A 620 24.68 -5.10 -27.95
CA SER A 620 23.64 -5.08 -28.97
C SER A 620 24.27 -5.10 -30.36
N CYS A 621 23.64 -5.81 -31.28
CA CYS A 621 24.15 -5.98 -32.64
C CYS A 621 23.49 -4.95 -33.53
N ASP A 622 24.18 -3.84 -33.77
CA ASP A 622 23.76 -2.91 -34.81
C ASP A 622 23.88 -3.62 -36.16
N GLY A 623 22.75 -4.04 -36.71
CA GLY A 623 22.64 -4.44 -38.10
C GLY A 623 22.79 -3.20 -39.00
N ASN A 624 24.01 -2.65 -39.09
CA ASN A 624 24.52 -1.78 -40.16
C ASN A 624 25.85 -1.11 -39.75
N THR A 625 26.92 -1.89 -39.60
CA THR A 625 28.26 -1.39 -39.94
C THR A 625 28.71 -2.10 -41.21
N ILE A 626 28.14 -1.69 -42.35
CA ILE A 626 28.83 -1.86 -43.63
C ILE A 626 30.05 -0.97 -43.52
N VAL A 627 31.19 -1.58 -43.20
CA VAL A 627 32.52 -0.97 -43.35
C VAL A 627 32.67 -0.67 -44.83
N LYS A 628 32.50 0.60 -45.22
CA LYS A 628 33.01 1.08 -46.49
C LYS A 628 34.52 1.19 -46.35
N HIS A 629 35.21 0.26 -47.00
CA HIS A 629 36.63 0.36 -47.31
C HIS A 629 36.93 1.58 -48.17
#